data_AF-W4LCG0-F1
#
_entry.id   AF-W4LCG0-F1
#
_cell.length_a   1.000
_cell.length_b   1.000
_cell.length_c   1.000
_cell.angle_alpha   90.00
_cell.angle_beta   90.00
_cell.angle_gamma   90.00
#
_symmetry.space_group_name_H-M   'P 1'
#
loop_
_entity.id
_entity.type
_entity.pdbx_description
1 polymer ?
#
loop_
_entity_poly.entity_id
_entity_poly.type
_entity_poly.pdbx_seq_one_letter_code
_entity_poly.pdbx_strand_id
1 'polypeptide(L)'
;MNFRTVLFGLASMLAVVAIATAETVTIATVNNGDMIRMQKLTDDFKQKNPGIDLEWVTLEENVLSERVTTDIATKGGQYDVMTIGTYEVPIWAKKTGCCRSNLAPTMTSTTSCRRSVVA
;
A
#
# COMPACT_ATOMS: atom_id res chain seq x y z
N MET A 1 29.68 -51.13 2.05
CA MET A 1 29.03 -49.80 2.19
C MET A 1 29.46 -48.94 1.02
N ASN A 2 28.56 -48.71 0.06
CA ASN A 2 28.90 -48.09 -1.22
C ASN A 2 28.79 -46.56 -1.13
N PHE A 3 29.93 -45.87 -1.25
CA PHE A 3 30.05 -44.40 -1.26
C PHE A 3 29.17 -43.68 -2.30
N ARG A 4 28.61 -44.39 -3.29
CA ARG A 4 27.76 -43.83 -4.34
C ARG A 4 26.40 -43.34 -3.85
N THR A 5 25.89 -43.81 -2.71
CA THR A 5 24.59 -43.36 -2.18
C THR A 5 24.67 -42.09 -1.34
N VAL A 6 25.86 -41.64 -0.94
CA VAL A 6 26.04 -40.41 -0.15
C VAL A 6 26.02 -39.16 -1.06
N LEU A 7 26.37 -39.30 -2.33
CA LEU A 7 26.40 -38.20 -3.31
C LEU A 7 25.02 -37.73 -3.80
N PHE A 8 23.97 -38.53 -3.62
CA PHE A 8 22.60 -38.16 -4.00
C PHE A 8 21.80 -37.49 -2.87
N GLY A 9 22.34 -37.40 -1.65
CA GLY A 9 21.62 -36.81 -0.50
C GLY A 9 21.78 -35.30 -0.35
N LEU A 10 22.68 -34.65 -1.09
CA LEU A 10 23.15 -33.29 -0.78
C LEU A 10 22.59 -32.18 -1.67
N ALA A 11 21.79 -32.50 -2.69
CA ALA A 11 21.30 -31.53 -3.68
C ALA A 11 19.88 -30.97 -3.40
N SER A 12 19.25 -31.33 -2.29
CA SER A 12 17.84 -31.02 -2.02
C SER A 12 17.62 -29.80 -1.11
N MET A 13 18.65 -29.02 -0.80
CA MET A 13 18.51 -27.80 0.00
C MET A 13 18.53 -26.57 -0.93
N LEU A 14 17.52 -26.47 -1.79
CA LEU A 14 17.17 -25.21 -2.46
C LEU A 14 16.61 -24.28 -1.39
N ALA A 15 17.50 -23.46 -0.82
CA ALA A 15 17.13 -22.35 0.02
C ALA A 15 16.19 -21.44 -0.77
N VAL A 16 14.93 -21.35 -0.33
CA VAL A 16 14.00 -20.33 -0.77
C VAL A 16 14.56 -19.00 -0.28
N VAL A 17 15.27 -18.28 -1.15
CA VAL A 17 15.58 -16.87 -0.92
C VAL A 17 14.26 -16.13 -1.03
N ALA A 18 13.73 -15.67 0.09
CA ALA A 18 12.64 -14.71 0.10
C ALA A 18 13.16 -13.41 -0.53
N ILE A 19 12.79 -13.18 -1.79
CA ILE A 19 13.05 -11.92 -2.46
C ILE A 19 12.18 -10.88 -1.75
N ALA A 20 12.80 -10.01 -0.95
CA ALA A 20 12.13 -8.83 -0.43
C ALA A 20 11.83 -7.91 -1.61
N THR A 21 10.58 -7.90 -2.07
CA THR A 21 10.10 -6.99 -3.10
C THR A 21 9.96 -5.61 -2.47
N ALA A 22 10.75 -4.64 -2.93
CA ALA A 22 10.54 -3.25 -2.57
C ALA A 22 9.17 -2.80 -3.11
N GLU A 23 8.22 -2.50 -2.22
CA GLU A 23 6.86 -2.10 -2.55
C GLU A 23 6.76 -0.57 -2.45
N THR A 24 6.52 0.10 -3.57
CA THR A 24 6.30 1.55 -3.60
C THR A 24 4.81 1.83 -3.43
N VAL A 25 4.47 2.61 -2.42
CA VAL A 25 3.10 3.01 -2.08
C VAL A 25 2.91 4.48 -2.43
N THR A 26 1.97 4.76 -3.33
CA THR A 26 1.65 6.14 -3.73
C THR A 26 0.52 6.69 -2.86
N ILE A 27 0.80 7.77 -2.14
CA ILE A 27 -0.11 8.41 -1.19
C ILE A 27 -0.57 9.76 -1.74
N ALA A 28 -1.85 9.86 -2.08
CA ALA A 28 -2.50 11.12 -2.43
C ALA A 28 -3.01 11.81 -1.16
N THR A 29 -2.55 13.02 -0.88
CA THR A 29 -2.90 13.74 0.33
C THR A 29 -3.10 15.23 0.10
N VAL A 30 -3.77 15.85 1.06
CA VAL A 30 -4.09 17.28 1.07
C VAL A 30 -2.84 18.09 1.42
N ASN A 31 -2.68 19.25 0.79
CA ASN A 31 -1.59 20.17 1.10
C ASN A 31 -1.84 20.98 2.39
N ASN A 32 -1.95 20.27 3.52
CA ASN A 32 -2.12 20.85 4.86
C ASN A 32 -0.85 20.65 5.71
N GLY A 33 -0.64 21.53 6.69
CA GLY A 33 0.56 21.53 7.54
C GLY A 33 0.83 20.20 8.26
N ASP A 34 -0.23 19.46 8.63
CA ASP A 34 -0.09 18.15 9.28
C ASP A 34 0.38 17.05 8.31
N MET A 35 -0.03 17.11 7.04
CA MET A 35 0.41 16.15 6.03
C MET A 35 1.88 16.40 5.63
N ILE A 36 2.32 17.65 5.67
CA ILE A 36 3.75 17.99 5.52
C ILE A 36 4.56 17.44 6.71
N ARG A 37 4.00 17.44 7.92
CA ARG A 37 4.64 16.81 9.08
C ARG A 37 4.68 15.29 8.92
N MET A 38 3.62 14.66 8.42
CA MET A 38 3.60 13.23 8.12
C MET A 38 4.69 12.83 7.12
N GLN A 39 4.90 13.64 6.07
CA GLN A 39 5.98 13.41 5.11
C GLN A 39 7.36 13.36 5.76
N LYS A 40 7.63 14.21 6.76
CA LYS A 40 8.90 14.20 7.51
C LYS A 40 9.09 12.96 8.37
N LEU A 41 8.01 12.26 8.71
CA LEU A 41 8.05 11.00 9.45
C LEU A 41 8.23 9.78 8.53
N THR A 42 8.25 9.99 7.20
CA THR A 42 8.48 8.93 6.21
C THR A 42 9.78 8.17 6.48
N ASP A 43 10.84 8.87 6.87
CA ASP A 43 12.14 8.23 7.11
C ASP A 43 12.11 7.26 8.30
N ASP A 44 11.41 7.63 9.38
CA ASP A 44 11.20 6.74 10.53
C ASP A 44 10.31 5.54 10.15
N PHE A 45 9.30 5.75 9.30
CA PHE A 45 8.47 4.67 8.77
C PHE A 45 9.28 3.70 7.89
N LYS A 46 10.14 4.22 6.99
CA LYS A 46 11.01 3.41 6.13
C LYS A 46 12.04 2.61 6.93
N GLN A 47 12.57 3.17 8.01
CA GLN A 47 13.46 2.42 8.92
C GLN A 47 12.74 1.23 9.59
N LYS A 48 11.48 1.42 9.99
CA LYS A 48 10.68 0.38 10.65
C LYS A 48 10.14 -0.66 9.66
N ASN A 49 9.98 -0.28 8.39
CA ASN A 49 9.45 -1.13 7.32
C ASN A 49 10.43 -1.18 6.15
N PRO A 50 11.56 -1.90 6.30
CA PRO A 50 12.54 -2.02 5.23
C PRO A 50 11.92 -2.70 4.01
N GLY A 51 12.02 -2.05 2.84
CA GLY A 51 11.41 -2.52 1.60
C GLY A 51 10.05 -1.88 1.27
N ILE A 52 9.61 -0.86 2.01
CA ILE A 52 8.46 -0.04 1.61
C ILE A 52 8.94 1.38 1.27
N ASP A 53 8.67 1.83 0.05
CA ASP A 53 8.91 3.20 -0.38
C ASP A 53 7.60 3.98 -0.41
N LEU A 54 7.63 5.25 0.02
CA LEU A 54 6.45 6.12 0.03
C LEU A 54 6.66 7.26 -0.96
N GLU A 55 5.71 7.40 -1.89
CA GLU A 55 5.63 8.51 -2.83
C GLU A 55 4.44 9.41 -2.45
N TRP A 56 4.71 10.69 -2.23
CA TRP A 56 3.70 11.63 -1.75
C TRP A 56 3.23 12.55 -2.88
N VAL A 57 1.94 12.44 -3.20
CA VAL A 57 1.26 13.34 -4.13
C VAL A 57 0.46 14.33 -3.30
N THR A 58 1.03 15.52 -3.09
CA THR A 58 0.36 16.62 -2.40
C THR A 58 -0.42 17.47 -3.39
N LEU A 59 -1.71 17.64 -3.13
CA LEU A 59 -2.60 18.42 -3.97
C LEU A 59 -3.43 19.37 -3.11
N GLU A 60 -3.90 20.45 -3.73
CA GLU A 60 -4.93 21.29 -3.12
C GLU A 60 -6.23 20.48 -2.96
N GLU A 61 -6.95 20.67 -1.85
CA GLU A 61 -8.19 19.96 -1.51
C GLU A 61 -9.15 19.85 -2.69
N ASN A 62 -9.48 20.99 -3.32
CA ASN A 62 -10.44 21.05 -4.42
C ASN A 62 -10.01 20.16 -5.60
N VAL A 63 -8.71 20.11 -5.88
CA VAL A 63 -8.14 19.29 -6.95
C VAL A 63 -8.01 17.82 -6.51
N LEU A 64 -7.71 17.57 -5.24
CA LEU A 64 -7.59 16.24 -4.69
C LEU A 64 -8.93 15.50 -4.73
N SER A 65 -10.01 16.13 -4.26
CA SER A 65 -11.35 15.51 -4.25
C SER A 65 -11.79 15.12 -5.65
N GLU A 66 -11.53 15.96 -6.66
CA GLU A 66 -11.84 15.66 -8.07
C GLU A 66 -11.01 14.50 -8.62
N ARG A 67 -9.70 14.50 -8.37
CA ARG A 67 -8.79 13.45 -8.85
C ARG A 67 -9.06 12.11 -8.19
N VAL A 68 -9.28 12.11 -6.87
CA VAL A 68 -9.61 10.90 -6.11
C VAL A 68 -10.96 10.34 -6.52
N THR A 69 -11.99 11.19 -6.64
CA THR A 69 -13.31 10.77 -7.15
C THR A 69 -13.18 10.12 -8.52
N THR A 70 -12.42 10.74 -9.43
CA THR A 70 -12.18 10.20 -10.78
C THR A 70 -11.42 8.88 -10.74
N ASP A 71 -10.38 8.76 -9.92
CA ASP A 71 -9.58 7.54 -9.78
C ASP A 71 -10.39 6.37 -9.17
N ILE A 72 -11.28 6.66 -8.22
CA ILE A 72 -12.21 5.67 -7.65
C ILE A 72 -13.25 5.25 -8.71
N ALA A 73 -13.86 6.23 -9.40
CA ALA A 73 -14.91 5.97 -10.38
C ALA A 73 -14.40 5.17 -11.59
N THR A 74 -13.22 5.50 -12.09
CA THR A 74 -12.60 4.83 -13.25
C THR A 74 -11.78 3.60 -12.88
N LYS A 75 -11.56 3.35 -11.59
CA LYS A 75 -10.62 2.34 -11.08
C LYS A 75 -9.19 2.52 -11.65
N GLY A 76 -8.75 3.78 -11.78
CA GLY A 76 -7.48 4.15 -12.41
C GLY A 76 -6.22 3.56 -11.75
N GLY A 77 -6.25 3.36 -10.42
CA GLY A 77 -5.16 2.69 -9.69
C GLY A 77 -3.92 3.57 -9.56
N GLN A 78 -4.10 4.89 -9.65
CA GLN A 78 -3.00 5.86 -9.55
C GLN A 78 -2.51 6.04 -8.11
N TYR A 79 -3.38 5.77 -7.13
CA TYR A 79 -3.08 5.95 -5.72
C TYR A 79 -3.44 4.70 -4.93
N ASP A 80 -2.52 4.25 -4.09
CA ASP A 80 -2.71 3.12 -3.17
C ASP A 80 -3.33 3.61 -1.86
N VAL A 81 -2.90 4.79 -1.41
CA VAL A 81 -3.46 5.45 -0.23
C VAL A 81 -3.96 6.82 -0.64
N MET A 82 -5.17 7.17 -0.18
CA MET A 82 -5.77 8.46 -0.46
C MET A 82 -6.38 9.04 0.80
N THR A 83 -6.13 10.32 1.02
CA THR A 83 -6.82 11.11 2.04
C THR A 83 -8.18 11.54 1.49
N ILE A 84 -9.26 11.06 2.10
CA ILE A 84 -10.63 11.44 1.76
C ILE A 84 -11.42 11.78 3.01
N GLY A 85 -12.46 12.59 2.86
CA GLY A 85 -13.32 12.95 3.98
C GLY A 85 -14.08 11.75 4.54
N THR A 86 -14.30 11.74 5.85
CA THR A 86 -15.11 10.71 6.55
C THR A 86 -16.52 10.56 5.99
N TYR A 87 -17.06 11.62 5.39
CA TYR A 87 -18.35 11.63 4.71
C TYR A 87 -18.35 10.76 3.44
N GLU A 88 -17.25 10.74 2.70
CA GLU A 88 -17.14 10.08 1.39
C GLU A 88 -16.88 8.58 1.53
N VAL A 89 -16.19 8.18 2.60
CA VAL A 89 -15.84 6.78 2.92
C VAL A 89 -17.04 5.81 2.81
N PRO A 90 -18.17 5.99 3.53
CA PRO A 90 -19.28 5.04 3.47
C PRO A 90 -19.99 5.03 2.12
N ILE A 91 -19.91 6.12 1.35
CA ILE A 91 -20.52 6.22 0.02
C ILE A 91 -19.72 5.37 -0.97
N TRP A 92 -18.39 5.53 -0.99
CA TRP A 92 -17.51 4.79 -1.89
C TRP A 92 -17.36 3.32 -1.52
N ALA A 93 -17.36 3.01 -0.21
CA ALA A 93 -17.38 1.64 0.29
C ALA A 93 -18.60 0.85 -0.23
N LYS A 94 -19.77 1.49 -0.26
CA LYS A 94 -20.99 0.87 -0.80
C LYS A 94 -20.98 0.79 -2.33
N LYS A 95 -20.52 1.83 -3.02
CA LYS A 95 -20.57 1.92 -4.49
C LYS A 95 -19.54 1.04 -5.20
N THR A 96 -18.33 0.98 -4.66
CA THR A 96 -17.17 0.39 -5.36
C THR A 96 -16.49 -0.71 -4.55
N GLY A 97 -16.82 -0.87 -3.28
CA GLY A 97 -16.11 -1.77 -2.37
C GLY A 97 -14.71 -1.27 -1.96
N CYS A 98 -14.21 -0.21 -2.59
CA CYS A 98 -12.99 0.48 -2.18
C CYS A 98 -13.30 1.41 -1.01
N CYS A 99 -12.31 1.60 -0.13
CA CYS A 99 -12.48 2.36 1.12
C CYS A 99 -13.25 1.60 2.21
N ARG A 100 -13.06 0.27 2.35
CA ARG A 100 -13.68 -0.47 3.46
C ARG A 100 -13.09 0.02 4.80
N SER A 101 -13.94 0.61 5.64
CA SER A 101 -13.59 1.33 6.88
C SER A 101 -12.94 0.51 8.00
N ASN A 102 -12.70 -0.78 7.80
CA ASN A 102 -11.98 -1.58 8.76
C ASN A 102 -10.51 -1.58 8.35
N LEU A 103 -9.73 -0.77 9.06
CA LEU A 103 -8.31 -1.05 9.32
C LEU A 103 -8.22 -2.46 9.90
N ALA A 104 -8.25 -3.48 9.04
CA ALA A 104 -7.83 -4.81 9.42
C ALA A 104 -6.36 -4.67 9.86
N PRO A 105 -5.92 -5.36 10.93
CA PRO A 105 -4.56 -5.24 11.46
C PRO A 105 -3.47 -5.77 10.50
N THR A 106 -3.85 -6.14 9.28
CA THR A 106 -2.97 -6.62 8.23
C THR A 106 -3.58 -6.27 6.89
N MET A 107 -2.83 -5.55 6.04
CA MET A 107 -3.09 -5.47 4.60
C MET A 107 -2.88 -6.85 3.97
N THR A 108 -3.72 -7.84 4.27
CA THR A 108 -3.65 -9.16 3.65
C THR A 108 -4.68 -9.26 2.53
N SER A 109 -4.21 -8.90 1.34
CA SER A 109 -4.58 -9.50 0.05
C SER A 109 -6.06 -9.90 -0.12
N THR A 110 -6.89 -8.98 -0.58
CA THR A 110 -8.02 -9.34 -1.45
C THR A 110 -8.02 -8.41 -2.65
N THR A 111 -7.71 -9.00 -3.81
CA THR A 111 -7.30 -8.41 -5.10
C THR A 111 -8.27 -7.40 -5.75
N SER A 112 -9.34 -6.99 -5.08
CA SER A 112 -10.34 -6.05 -5.66
C SER A 112 -10.16 -4.59 -5.19
N CYS A 113 -9.65 -4.36 -3.98
CA CYS A 113 -9.39 -3.00 -3.49
C CYS A 113 -8.14 -2.95 -2.61
N ARG A 114 -6.99 -2.81 -3.26
CA ARG A 114 -5.69 -2.47 -2.64
C ARG A 114 -5.62 -1.01 -2.15
N ARG A 115 -6.75 -0.33 -2.00
CA ARG A 115 -6.79 1.10 -1.64
C ARG A 115 -7.15 1.29 -0.18
N SER A 116 -6.20 1.83 0.59
CA SER A 116 -6.40 2.20 1.98
C SER A 116 -6.77 3.68 2.09
N VAL A 117 -7.69 3.99 2.99
CA VAL A 117 -8.12 5.36 3.25
C VAL A 117 -7.56 5.84 4.59
N VAL A 118 -6.98 7.04 4.58
CA VAL A 118 -6.65 7.78 5.78
C VAL A 118 -7.62 8.96 5.84
N ALA A 119 -8.52 8.95 6.81
CA ALA A 119 -9.50 10.02 7.04
C ALA A 119 -9.15 10.83 8.29
#